data_AF-A0A813JW69-F1
#
_entry.id   AF-A0A813JW69-F1
#
_cell.length_a   1.000
_cell.length_b   1.000
_cell.length_c   1.000
_cell.angle_alpha   90.00
_cell.angle_beta   90.00
_cell.angle_gamma   90.00
#
_symmetry.space_group_name_H-M   'P 1'
#
loop_
_entity.id
_entity.type
_entity.pdbx_description
1 polymer ?
#
loop_
_entity_poly.entity_id
_entity_poly.type
_entity_poly.pdbx_seq_one_letter_code
_entity_poly.pdbx_strand_id
1 'polypeptide(L)'
;MILYQGDDWKGIIFSYTGTVWPQIRVLWFVLTLYSVVAYLLASHYEMNFGTEGQTILTGTTAFLLIFRANAAYARYWQGRCVLSDFVSEIREFMLLSIIYIRGGLDSSTYLFHGGPGISPPSTFLRDNFDAKAHGVRFNLVRLSIALMITFKIHVCIAYEGYYFGEISGEIKWIADWDRFRLLQLLSDEEMEIVDSCIGIEDEVFGLGAGELRKKLARQFRNSKLSSPPENWPTTFKVNYTQLVRGPVAINFFMRENLYRNMNDPFNGQPWGIKDRFVGALASILGNILRSFEMAHLVVTTPVPLPYANLCKTLLFTFLLSLPFYVDYRLGWFANTVIPSIICLALLGIDVIATELENPFGNDSNDLDLWEQVFVLEREGMELLRQSGDMTGCHLFGWQAVPPWIDKMSARHLRSQLTIKTMTVTQVSPLSEGDPTDVPDWLTPMKMKLPP
;
A
#
# COMPACT_ATOMS: atom_id res chain seq x y z
N MET A 1 -4.92 1.64 8.31
CA MET A 1 -6.32 1.97 8.62
C MET A 1 -6.77 1.27 9.89
N ILE A 2 -7.25 1.99 10.90
CA ILE A 2 -7.81 1.38 12.12
C ILE A 2 -9.31 1.12 11.91
N LEU A 3 -9.74 -0.11 12.18
CA LEU A 3 -11.14 -0.50 12.18
C LEU A 3 -11.74 -0.26 13.56
N TYR A 4 -12.92 0.37 13.62
CA TYR A 4 -13.65 0.63 14.86
C TYR A 4 -15.14 0.32 14.69
N GLN A 5 -15.82 0.01 15.80
CA GLN A 5 -17.27 -0.18 15.83
C GLN A 5 -17.95 1.15 16.12
N GLY A 6 -18.78 1.65 15.21
CA GLY A 6 -19.44 2.96 15.35
C GLY A 6 -20.36 3.09 16.57
N ASP A 7 -20.87 1.96 17.08
CA ASP A 7 -21.77 1.95 18.23
C ASP A 7 -21.04 2.06 19.59
N ASP A 8 -19.73 1.79 19.63
CA ASP A 8 -18.94 1.90 20.86
C ASP A 8 -18.37 3.32 21.05
N TRP A 9 -19.26 4.24 21.43
CA TRP A 9 -18.90 5.65 21.67
C TRP A 9 -17.84 5.81 22.76
N LYS A 10 -17.86 4.96 23.80
CA LYS A 10 -16.89 5.04 24.90
C LYS A 10 -15.50 4.60 24.43
N GLY A 11 -15.43 3.49 23.69
CA GLY A 11 -14.19 3.02 23.08
C GLY A 11 -13.58 4.07 22.15
N ILE A 12 -14.39 4.76 21.34
CA ILE A 12 -13.93 5.80 20.42
C ILE A 12 -13.42 7.03 21.18
N ILE A 13 -14.18 7.57 22.13
CA ILE A 13 -13.80 8.80 22.87
C ILE A 13 -12.51 8.61 23.67
N PHE A 14 -12.30 7.43 24.27
CA PHE A 14 -11.11 7.13 25.07
C PHE A 14 -10.00 6.43 24.29
N SER A 15 -10.12 6.31 22.97
CA SER A 15 -9.05 5.80 22.11
C SER A 15 -7.90 6.79 22.00
N TYR A 16 -6.67 6.27 21.84
CA TYR A 16 -5.46 7.09 21.76
C TYR A 16 -4.70 6.86 20.46
N THR A 17 -4.50 5.60 20.08
CA THR A 17 -3.83 5.21 18.84
C THR A 17 -4.67 5.58 17.62
N GLY A 18 -4.08 6.29 16.65
CA GLY A 18 -4.78 6.74 15.44
C GLY A 18 -5.74 7.91 15.64
N THR A 19 -5.66 8.58 16.79
CA THR A 19 -6.40 9.83 17.04
C THR A 19 -5.46 11.03 16.91
N VAL A 20 -6.04 12.23 16.94
CA VAL A 20 -5.27 13.50 16.95
C VAL A 20 -4.45 13.73 18.22
N TRP A 21 -4.75 13.03 19.33
CA TRP A 21 -4.16 13.28 20.66
C TRP A 21 -2.63 13.20 20.73
N PRO A 22 -1.96 12.18 20.15
CA PRO A 22 -0.50 12.07 20.21
C PRO A 22 0.21 13.29 19.62
N GLN A 23 -0.36 13.90 18.57
CA GLN A 23 0.21 15.03 17.87
C GLN A 23 -0.05 16.36 18.61
N ILE A 24 -1.26 16.56 19.14
CA ILE A 24 -1.67 17.87 19.69
C ILE A 24 -1.36 18.05 21.18
N ARG A 25 -1.25 16.97 21.98
CA ARG A 25 -1.25 17.06 23.45
C ARG A 25 -0.21 18.02 24.05
N VAL A 26 1.02 18.01 23.52
CA VAL A 26 2.12 18.84 24.03
C VAL A 26 1.86 20.31 23.69
N LEU A 27 1.53 20.58 22.42
CA LEU A 27 1.26 21.92 21.94
C LEU A 27 0.02 22.53 22.64
N TRP A 28 -1.05 21.74 22.79
CA TRP A 28 -2.26 22.15 23.49
C TRP A 28 -2.01 22.47 24.97
N PHE A 29 -1.20 21.65 25.67
CA PHE A 29 -0.84 21.93 27.06
C PHE A 29 -0.02 23.22 27.18
N VAL A 30 0.96 23.42 26.30
CA VAL A 30 1.78 24.64 26.24
C VAL A 30 0.91 25.88 25.96
N LEU A 31 -0.02 25.80 25.01
CA LEU A 31 -0.93 26.90 24.67
C LEU A 31 -1.94 27.19 25.77
N THR A 32 -2.39 26.16 26.49
CA THR A 32 -3.24 26.33 27.68
C THR A 32 -2.48 27.04 28.79
N LEU A 33 -1.25 26.64 29.07
CA LEU A 33 -0.40 27.31 30.06
C LEU A 33 -0.11 28.75 29.66
N TYR A 34 0.21 28.98 28.38
CA TYR A 34 0.38 30.32 27.81
C TYR A 34 -0.89 31.17 27.99
N SER A 35 -2.07 30.61 27.77
CA SER A 35 -3.34 31.31 27.97
C SER A 35 -3.59 31.70 29.43
N VAL A 36 -3.23 30.83 30.39
CA VAL A 36 -3.31 31.16 31.82
C VAL A 36 -2.35 32.28 32.19
N VAL A 37 -1.10 32.21 31.73
CA VAL A 37 -0.08 33.25 32.00
C VAL A 37 -0.50 34.58 31.39
N ALA A 38 -0.98 34.58 30.14
CA ALA A 38 -1.46 35.77 29.46
C ALA A 38 -2.69 36.38 30.16
N TYR A 39 -3.61 35.57 30.67
CA TYR A 39 -4.73 36.06 31.49
C TYR A 39 -4.25 36.75 32.78
N LEU A 40 -3.29 36.15 33.50
CA LEU A 40 -2.73 36.74 34.71
C LEU A 40 -2.03 38.08 34.41
N LEU A 41 -1.22 38.14 33.34
CA LEU A 41 -0.55 39.36 32.91
C LEU A 41 -1.55 40.43 32.45
N ALA A 42 -2.55 40.05 31.65
CA ALA A 42 -3.60 40.96 31.20
C ALA A 42 -4.35 41.55 32.41
N SER A 43 -4.70 40.72 33.40
CA SER A 43 -5.35 41.18 34.63
C SER A 43 -4.50 42.12 35.47
N HIS A 44 -3.16 41.99 35.40
CA HIS A 44 -2.24 42.86 36.13
C HIS A 44 -2.00 44.20 35.41
N TYR A 45 -1.90 44.18 34.08
CA TYR A 45 -1.59 45.35 33.24
C TYR A 45 -2.84 46.00 32.61
N GLU A 46 -4.04 45.51 32.92
CA GLU A 46 -5.33 45.93 32.35
C GLU A 46 -5.35 45.94 30.81
N MET A 47 -4.62 45.02 30.18
CA MET A 47 -4.54 44.92 28.72
C MET A 47 -5.79 44.24 28.16
N ASN A 48 -6.39 44.82 27.12
CA ASN A 48 -7.52 44.21 26.40
C ASN A 48 -7.47 44.62 24.92
N PHE A 49 -7.36 43.64 24.01
CA PHE A 49 -7.39 43.90 22.56
C PHE A 49 -8.81 44.01 21.95
N GLY A 50 -9.85 43.97 22.79
CA GLY A 50 -11.25 44.12 22.38
C GLY A 50 -11.85 42.86 21.76
N THR A 51 -13.16 42.64 21.95
CA THR A 51 -13.83 41.37 21.60
C THR A 51 -14.18 41.22 20.12
N GLU A 52 -14.26 42.32 19.37
CA GLU A 52 -14.67 42.31 17.95
C GLU A 52 -13.61 41.66 17.04
N GLY A 53 -12.33 41.96 17.26
CA GLY A 53 -11.22 41.42 16.45
C GLY A 53 -11.07 39.91 16.60
N GLN A 54 -11.29 39.37 17.80
CA GLN A 54 -11.25 37.94 18.07
C GLN A 54 -12.26 37.17 17.21
N THR A 55 -13.49 37.67 17.13
CA THR A 55 -14.58 37.00 16.42
C THR A 55 -14.29 36.90 14.92
N ILE A 56 -13.78 37.99 14.34
CA ILE A 56 -13.41 38.04 12.92
C ILE A 56 -12.26 37.06 12.64
N LEU A 57 -11.17 37.13 13.42
CA LEU A 57 -10.02 36.25 13.22
C LEU A 57 -10.35 34.77 13.45
N THR A 58 -11.18 34.46 14.45
CA THR A 58 -11.66 33.10 14.70
C THR A 58 -12.47 32.60 13.51
N GLY A 59 -13.41 33.41 13.02
CA GLY A 59 -14.25 33.07 11.87
C GLY A 59 -13.41 32.83 10.60
N THR A 60 -12.47 33.70 10.29
CA THR A 60 -11.59 33.56 9.12
C THR A 60 -10.68 32.33 9.23
N THR A 61 -10.08 32.09 10.39
CA THR A 61 -9.17 30.95 10.61
C THR A 61 -9.94 29.63 10.56
N ALA A 62 -11.08 29.55 11.24
CA ALA A 62 -11.94 28.36 11.22
C ALA A 62 -12.43 28.06 9.80
N PHE A 63 -12.87 29.08 9.06
CA PHE A 63 -13.29 28.94 7.67
C PHE A 63 -12.17 28.35 6.83
N LEU A 64 -10.97 28.92 6.83
CA LEU A 64 -9.85 28.42 6.02
C LEU A 64 -9.44 26.99 6.39
N LEU A 65 -9.45 26.64 7.68
CA LEU A 65 -9.15 25.27 8.12
C LEU A 65 -10.22 24.26 7.68
N ILE A 66 -11.50 24.63 7.70
CA ILE A 66 -12.58 23.78 7.19
C ILE A 66 -12.40 23.54 5.69
N PHE A 67 -12.09 24.58 4.90
CA PHE A 67 -11.81 24.39 3.47
C PHE A 67 -10.61 23.48 3.23
N ARG A 68 -9.56 23.62 4.05
CA ARG A 68 -8.38 22.76 3.97
C ARG A 68 -8.71 21.31 4.33
N ALA A 69 -9.47 21.09 5.40
CA ALA A 69 -9.93 19.76 5.79
C ALA A 69 -10.82 19.12 4.71
N ASN A 70 -11.71 19.89 4.08
CA ASN A 70 -12.53 19.41 2.96
C ASN A 70 -11.68 19.03 1.74
N ALA A 71 -10.64 19.80 1.42
CA ALA A 71 -9.71 19.48 0.33
C ALA A 71 -8.91 18.20 0.63
N ALA A 72 -8.41 18.04 1.86
CA ALA A 72 -7.72 16.84 2.31
C ALA A 72 -8.65 15.61 2.28
N TYR A 73 -9.88 15.74 2.77
CA TYR A 73 -10.89 14.68 2.71
C TYR A 73 -11.20 14.26 1.27
N ALA A 74 -11.39 15.22 0.35
CA ALA A 74 -11.64 14.92 -1.05
C ALA A 74 -10.50 14.11 -1.67
N ARG A 75 -9.26 14.46 -1.34
CA ARG A 75 -8.05 13.75 -1.79
C ARG A 75 -7.96 12.34 -1.20
N TYR A 76 -8.22 12.18 0.10
CA TYR A 76 -8.27 10.87 0.75
C TYR A 76 -9.32 9.96 0.09
N TRP A 77 -10.52 10.50 -0.12
CA TRP A 77 -11.61 9.79 -0.79
C TRP A 77 -11.24 9.41 -2.22
N GLN A 78 -10.61 10.32 -2.97
CA GLN A 78 -10.11 10.03 -4.31
C GLN A 78 -9.07 8.90 -4.30
N GLY A 79 -8.11 8.92 -3.36
CA GLY A 79 -7.12 7.85 -3.19
C GLY A 79 -7.79 6.49 -2.94
N ARG A 80 -8.81 6.44 -2.09
CA ARG A 80 -9.60 5.24 -1.83
C ARG A 80 -10.32 4.73 -3.08
N CYS A 81 -10.99 5.60 -3.83
CA CYS A 81 -11.68 5.23 -5.06
C CYS A 81 -10.71 4.66 -6.09
N VAL A 82 -9.57 5.33 -6.30
CA VAL A 82 -8.56 4.89 -7.26
C VAL A 82 -7.93 3.55 -6.85
N LEU A 83 -7.65 3.34 -5.56
CA LEU A 83 -7.18 2.05 -5.06
C LEU A 83 -8.21 0.94 -5.31
N SER A 84 -9.49 1.21 -5.05
CA SER A 84 -10.58 0.28 -5.31
C SER A 84 -10.68 -0.08 -6.79
N ASP A 85 -10.59 0.91 -7.68
CA ASP A 85 -10.62 0.71 -9.12
C ASP A 85 -9.42 -0.13 -9.58
N PHE A 86 -8.21 0.21 -9.10
CA PHE A 86 -6.98 -0.52 -9.43
C PHE A 86 -7.04 -2.00 -9.02
N VAL A 87 -7.45 -2.29 -7.78
CA VAL A 87 -7.61 -3.66 -7.28
C VAL A 87 -8.70 -4.42 -8.03
N SER A 88 -9.81 -3.76 -8.34
CA SER A 88 -10.93 -4.37 -9.08
C SER A 88 -10.54 -4.76 -10.50
N GLU A 89 -9.79 -3.90 -11.20
CA GLU A 89 -9.30 -4.19 -12.55
C GLU A 89 -8.25 -5.30 -12.57
N ILE A 90 -7.36 -5.38 -11.55
CA ILE A 90 -6.44 -6.51 -11.39
C ILE A 90 -7.21 -7.82 -11.16
N ARG A 91 -8.24 -7.79 -10.31
CA ARG A 91 -9.10 -8.95 -10.05
C ARG A 91 -9.82 -9.42 -11.31
N GLU A 92 -10.43 -8.50 -12.06
CA GLU A 92 -11.13 -8.82 -13.30
C GLU A 92 -10.14 -9.40 -14.34
N PHE A 93 -8.94 -8.84 -14.44
CA PHE A 93 -7.89 -9.38 -15.29
C PHE A 93 -7.52 -10.82 -14.92
N MET A 94 -7.29 -11.11 -13.62
CA MET A 94 -6.97 -12.46 -13.16
C MET A 94 -8.10 -13.45 -13.47
N LEU A 95 -9.34 -13.07 -13.18
CA LEU A 95 -10.52 -13.89 -13.40
C LEU A 95 -10.68 -14.24 -14.88
N LEU A 96 -10.68 -13.25 -15.77
CA LEU A 96 -10.84 -13.48 -17.20
C LEU A 96 -9.64 -14.23 -17.81
N SER A 97 -8.43 -13.98 -17.31
CA SER A 97 -7.24 -14.71 -17.75
C SER A 97 -7.34 -16.20 -17.42
N ILE A 98 -7.85 -16.55 -16.24
CA ILE A 98 -8.05 -17.96 -15.85
C ILE A 98 -9.14 -18.61 -16.70
N ILE A 99 -10.25 -17.90 -16.97
CA ILE A 99 -11.42 -18.42 -17.69
C ILE A 99 -11.18 -18.57 -19.19
N TYR A 100 -10.59 -17.57 -19.86
CA TYR A 100 -10.45 -17.58 -21.31
C TYR A 100 -9.41 -18.56 -21.83
N ILE A 101 -8.44 -18.91 -20.99
CA ILE A 101 -7.48 -19.97 -21.29
C ILE A 101 -8.17 -21.29 -20.99
N ARG A 102 -8.60 -22.02 -22.02
CA ARG A 102 -9.38 -23.26 -21.84
C ARG A 102 -8.53 -24.43 -21.35
N GLY A 103 -7.33 -24.60 -21.91
CA GLY A 103 -6.50 -25.79 -21.68
C GLY A 103 -7.01 -27.05 -22.39
N GLY A 104 -6.41 -28.19 -22.08
CA GLY A 104 -6.74 -29.50 -22.64
C GLY A 104 -8.02 -30.10 -22.07
N LEU A 105 -8.19 -31.41 -22.19
CA LEU A 105 -9.39 -32.12 -21.75
C LEU A 105 -9.58 -32.08 -20.23
N ASP A 106 -8.49 -32.07 -19.46
CA ASP A 106 -8.53 -31.95 -17.99
C ASP A 106 -9.13 -30.59 -17.61
N SER A 107 -8.56 -29.50 -18.12
CA SER A 107 -9.05 -28.14 -17.86
C SER A 107 -10.47 -27.88 -18.39
N SER A 108 -10.82 -28.44 -19.55
CA SER A 108 -12.14 -28.26 -20.17
C SER A 108 -13.28 -28.91 -19.39
N THR A 109 -12.97 -29.86 -18.50
CA THR A 109 -13.97 -30.59 -17.72
C THR A 109 -14.50 -29.74 -16.56
N TYR A 110 -13.64 -28.90 -15.96
CA TYR A 110 -13.95 -28.11 -14.77
C TYR A 110 -14.44 -26.70 -15.08
N LEU A 111 -13.92 -26.06 -16.13
CA LEU A 111 -14.32 -24.70 -16.55
C LEU A 111 -15.80 -24.57 -16.95
N PHE A 112 -16.49 -25.68 -17.21
CA PHE A 112 -17.89 -25.68 -17.64
C PHE A 112 -18.81 -26.57 -16.82
N HIS A 113 -18.38 -27.12 -15.68
CA HIS A 113 -19.16 -28.13 -14.95
C HIS A 113 -19.65 -29.28 -15.87
N GLY A 114 -18.83 -29.69 -16.85
CA GLY A 114 -19.20 -30.66 -17.90
C GLY A 114 -19.83 -30.07 -19.17
N GLY A 115 -20.11 -28.76 -19.24
CA GLY A 115 -20.79 -28.17 -20.39
C GLY A 115 -22.13 -28.85 -20.71
N PRO A 116 -22.83 -28.41 -21.77
CA PRO A 116 -23.99 -29.15 -22.25
C PRO A 116 -23.51 -30.47 -22.90
N GLY A 117 -23.71 -31.59 -22.22
CA GLY A 117 -23.64 -32.93 -22.82
C GLY A 117 -22.30 -33.67 -22.75
N ILE A 118 -21.32 -33.21 -21.96
CA ILE A 118 -20.04 -33.92 -21.78
C ILE A 118 -19.90 -34.33 -20.32
N SER A 119 -19.94 -35.64 -20.06
CA SER A 119 -19.58 -36.18 -18.74
C SER A 119 -18.06 -36.05 -18.55
N PRO A 120 -17.58 -35.68 -17.35
CA PRO A 120 -16.15 -35.75 -17.02
C PRO A 120 -15.58 -37.12 -17.40
N PRO A 121 -14.49 -37.20 -18.18
CA PRO A 121 -13.87 -38.48 -18.49
C PRO A 121 -13.36 -39.14 -17.20
N SER A 122 -13.50 -40.46 -17.08
CA SER A 122 -13.19 -41.21 -15.85
C SER A 122 -11.70 -41.39 -15.58
N THR A 123 -10.83 -41.14 -16.57
CA THR A 123 -9.38 -41.29 -16.45
C THR A 123 -8.69 -40.15 -17.19
N PHE A 124 -7.96 -39.32 -16.45
CA PHE A 124 -7.33 -38.10 -16.97
C PHE A 124 -5.87 -38.38 -17.33
N LEU A 125 -5.56 -38.40 -18.62
CA LEU A 125 -4.18 -38.34 -19.11
C LEU A 125 -3.84 -36.89 -19.38
N ARG A 126 -2.97 -36.34 -18.54
CA ARG A 126 -2.50 -34.97 -18.61
C ARG A 126 -1.78 -34.74 -19.93
N ASP A 127 -2.33 -33.89 -20.79
CA ASP A 127 -1.75 -33.61 -22.11
C ASP A 127 -0.79 -32.40 -22.05
N ASN A 128 0.01 -32.24 -23.10
CA ASN A 128 0.92 -31.10 -23.22
C ASN A 128 0.18 -29.75 -23.30
N PHE A 129 -1.13 -29.78 -23.55
CA PHE A 129 -1.97 -28.60 -23.76
C PHE A 129 -2.43 -28.02 -22.43
N ASP A 130 -2.82 -28.87 -21.49
CA ASP A 130 -3.06 -28.56 -20.09
C ASP A 130 -1.80 -27.99 -19.44
N ALA A 131 -0.63 -28.61 -19.66
CA ALA A 131 0.64 -28.10 -19.10
C ALA A 131 0.95 -26.65 -19.55
N LYS A 132 0.75 -26.34 -20.83
CA LYS A 132 0.95 -24.98 -21.36
C LYS A 132 -0.07 -23.99 -20.80
N ALA A 133 -1.36 -24.37 -20.78
CA ALA A 133 -2.41 -23.51 -20.24
C ALA A 133 -2.18 -23.17 -18.76
N HIS A 134 -1.83 -24.15 -17.94
CA HIS A 134 -1.49 -23.96 -16.53
C HIS A 134 -0.30 -22.98 -16.37
N GLY A 135 0.73 -23.11 -17.22
CA GLY A 135 1.87 -22.19 -17.21
C GLY A 135 1.49 -20.74 -17.52
N VAL A 136 0.59 -20.52 -18.48
CA VAL A 136 0.11 -19.17 -18.81
C VAL A 136 -0.75 -18.59 -17.69
N ARG A 137 -1.71 -19.36 -17.15
CA ARG A 137 -2.54 -18.93 -16.01
C ARG A 137 -1.67 -18.56 -14.81
N PHE A 138 -0.70 -19.42 -14.47
CA PHE A 138 0.27 -19.18 -13.42
C PHE A 138 1.05 -17.86 -13.64
N ASN A 139 1.56 -17.63 -14.84
CA ASN A 139 2.29 -16.41 -15.18
C ASN A 139 1.42 -15.15 -15.07
N LEU A 140 0.15 -15.21 -15.49
CA LEU A 140 -0.73 -14.05 -15.40
C LEU A 140 -1.13 -13.74 -13.95
N VAL A 141 -1.40 -14.77 -13.14
CA VAL A 141 -1.72 -14.60 -11.71
C VAL A 141 -0.51 -14.07 -10.93
N ARG A 142 0.70 -14.62 -11.13
CA ARG A 142 1.91 -14.13 -10.43
C ARG A 142 2.21 -12.67 -10.79
N LEU A 143 2.05 -12.29 -12.06
CA LEU A 143 2.30 -10.91 -12.51
C LEU A 143 1.22 -9.93 -11.99
N SER A 144 -0.03 -10.36 -11.89
CA SER A 144 -1.10 -9.57 -11.26
C SER A 144 -0.83 -9.27 -9.79
N ILE A 145 -0.33 -10.24 -9.03
CA ILE A 145 0.06 -10.05 -7.62
C ILE A 145 1.31 -9.16 -7.53
N ALA A 146 2.31 -9.42 -8.36
CA ALA A 146 3.52 -8.60 -8.45
C ALA A 146 3.18 -7.13 -8.79
N LEU A 147 2.21 -6.89 -9.67
CA LEU A 147 1.75 -5.55 -10.03
C LEU A 147 1.24 -4.77 -8.80
N MET A 148 0.47 -5.42 -7.93
CA MET A 148 -0.03 -4.78 -6.70
C MET A 148 1.11 -4.46 -5.72
N ILE A 149 2.08 -5.36 -5.58
CA ILE A 149 3.26 -5.14 -4.72
C ILE A 149 4.10 -3.98 -5.27
N THR A 150 4.35 -3.95 -6.58
CA THR A 150 5.08 -2.85 -7.21
C THR A 150 4.32 -1.53 -7.15
N PHE A 151 2.99 -1.56 -7.25
CA PHE A 151 2.13 -0.39 -7.01
C PHE A 151 2.32 0.16 -5.60
N LYS A 152 2.30 -0.72 -4.59
CA LYS A 152 2.54 -0.36 -3.19
C LYS A 152 3.90 0.30 -3.00
N ILE A 153 4.97 -0.30 -3.53
CA ILE A 153 6.31 0.30 -3.49
C ILE A 153 6.27 1.70 -4.10
N HIS A 154 5.69 1.84 -5.29
CA HIS A 154 5.64 3.10 -6.02
C HIS A 154 4.95 4.20 -5.23
N VAL A 155 3.76 3.97 -4.68
CA VAL A 155 3.04 5.02 -3.93
C VAL A 155 3.75 5.42 -2.64
N CYS A 156 4.46 4.48 -1.99
CA CYS A 156 5.25 4.79 -0.79
C CYS A 156 6.49 5.65 -1.10
N ILE A 157 7.16 5.41 -2.23
CA ILE A 157 8.39 6.16 -2.59
C ILE A 157 8.14 7.38 -3.46
N ALA A 158 6.97 7.50 -4.11
CA ALA A 158 6.79 8.47 -5.18
C ALA A 158 6.93 9.92 -4.75
N TYR A 159 6.49 10.26 -3.53
CA TYR A 159 6.61 11.63 -3.02
C TYR A 159 8.05 11.96 -2.63
N GLU A 160 8.67 11.18 -1.75
CA GLU A 160 10.04 11.45 -1.28
C GLU A 160 11.09 11.16 -2.36
N GLY A 161 11.12 9.93 -2.87
CA GLY A 161 12.18 9.43 -3.74
C GLY A 161 12.22 10.10 -5.10
N TYR A 162 11.09 10.23 -5.80
CA TYR A 162 11.11 10.76 -7.17
C TYR A 162 11.16 12.28 -7.26
N TYR A 163 10.73 13.02 -6.23
CA TYR A 163 10.82 14.49 -6.22
C TYR A 163 12.10 15.01 -5.55
N PHE A 164 12.47 14.44 -4.41
CA PHE A 164 13.62 14.92 -3.64
C PHE A 164 14.89 14.11 -3.90
N GLY A 165 14.77 12.95 -4.57
CA GLY A 165 15.90 12.08 -4.89
C GLY A 165 16.38 11.24 -3.71
N GLU A 166 15.69 11.31 -2.56
CA GLU A 166 16.04 10.59 -1.35
C GLU A 166 14.77 10.09 -0.63
N ILE A 167 14.87 8.94 0.03
CA ILE A 167 13.81 8.36 0.88
C ILE A 167 14.33 8.14 2.30
N SER A 168 13.42 8.20 3.27
CA SER A 168 13.74 7.85 4.66
C SER A 168 14.13 6.38 4.84
N GLY A 169 14.95 6.10 5.86
CA GLY A 169 15.37 4.75 6.21
C GLY A 169 14.22 3.80 6.57
N GLU A 170 13.11 4.33 7.11
CA GLU A 170 11.91 3.55 7.41
C GLU A 170 11.16 3.13 6.13
N ILE A 171 10.99 4.06 5.19
CA ILE A 171 10.38 3.75 3.88
C ILE A 171 11.25 2.75 3.12
N LYS A 172 12.58 2.90 3.14
CA LYS A 172 13.51 1.94 2.54
C LYS A 172 13.33 0.54 3.12
N TRP A 173 13.18 0.41 4.44
CA TRP A 173 13.00 -0.89 5.10
C TRP A 173 11.72 -1.60 4.65
N ILE A 174 10.62 -0.85 4.55
CA ILE A 174 9.34 -1.37 4.06
C ILE A 174 9.44 -1.74 2.57
N ALA A 175 10.03 -0.86 1.75
CA ALA A 175 10.21 -1.10 0.33
C ALA A 175 11.11 -2.31 0.04
N ASP A 176 12.17 -2.52 0.82
CA ASP A 176 13.07 -3.67 0.70
C ASP A 176 12.35 -4.99 1.01
N TRP A 177 11.40 -4.99 1.95
CA TRP A 177 10.58 -6.18 2.18
C TRP A 177 9.72 -6.50 0.96
N ASP A 178 9.08 -5.50 0.36
CA ASP A 178 8.28 -5.72 -0.85
C ASP A 178 9.16 -6.12 -2.05
N ARG A 179 10.36 -5.56 -2.20
CA ARG A 179 11.37 -6.01 -3.19
C ARG A 179 11.74 -7.48 -2.96
N PHE A 180 11.91 -7.89 -1.70
CA PHE A 180 12.15 -9.28 -1.34
C PHE A 180 10.97 -10.19 -1.72
N ARG A 181 9.73 -9.70 -1.62
CA ARG A 181 8.55 -10.44 -2.11
C ARG A 181 8.52 -10.54 -3.63
N LEU A 182 8.83 -9.46 -4.34
CA LEU A 182 8.90 -9.46 -5.81
C LEU A 182 9.91 -10.50 -6.32
N LEU A 183 11.06 -10.63 -5.67
CA LEU A 183 12.07 -11.65 -5.98
C LEU A 183 11.58 -13.10 -5.86
N GLN A 184 10.48 -13.35 -5.15
CA GLN A 184 9.86 -14.67 -4.99
C GLN A 184 8.72 -14.93 -5.98
N LEU A 185 8.30 -13.91 -6.73
CA LEU A 185 7.21 -13.95 -7.72
C LEU A 185 7.70 -13.73 -9.16
N LEU A 186 8.77 -12.95 -9.32
CA LEU A 186 9.38 -12.60 -10.59
C LEU A 186 10.59 -13.50 -10.87
N SER A 187 10.83 -13.74 -12.15
CA SER A 187 12.12 -14.25 -12.61
C SER A 187 13.23 -13.22 -12.38
N ASP A 188 14.48 -13.67 -12.39
CA ASP A 188 15.63 -12.79 -12.16
C ASP A 188 15.70 -11.68 -13.22
N GLU A 189 15.42 -12.00 -14.49
CA GLU A 189 15.36 -11.03 -15.60
C GLU A 189 14.25 -9.99 -15.42
N GLU A 190 13.04 -10.43 -15.06
CA GLU A 190 11.92 -9.52 -14.80
C GLU A 190 12.21 -8.62 -13.59
N MET A 191 12.83 -9.17 -12.55
CA MET A 191 13.19 -8.40 -11.35
C MET A 191 14.27 -7.36 -11.67
N GLU A 192 15.29 -7.65 -12.48
CA GLU A 192 16.30 -6.64 -12.83
C GLU A 192 15.68 -5.42 -13.52
N ILE A 193 14.74 -5.65 -14.43
CA ILE A 193 14.01 -4.57 -15.11
C ILE A 193 13.15 -3.80 -14.11
N VAL A 194 12.39 -4.49 -13.26
CA VAL A 194 11.49 -3.85 -12.28
C VAL A 194 12.26 -3.10 -11.21
N ASP A 195 13.35 -3.67 -10.70
CA ASP A 195 14.22 -3.06 -9.70
C ASP A 195 14.92 -1.84 -10.26
N SER A 196 15.35 -1.93 -11.53
CA SER A 196 15.79 -0.76 -12.27
C SER A 196 14.70 0.29 -12.19
N CYS A 197 13.47 0.04 -12.68
CA CYS A 197 12.34 0.99 -12.65
C CYS A 197 11.87 1.52 -11.27
N ILE A 198 12.24 0.85 -10.17
CA ILE A 198 12.00 1.32 -8.80
C ILE A 198 13.05 2.38 -8.42
N GLY A 199 14.29 2.20 -8.88
CA GLY A 199 15.33 3.22 -8.83
C GLY A 199 15.97 3.44 -7.46
N ILE A 200 15.74 2.57 -6.47
CA ILE A 200 16.39 2.70 -5.16
C ILE A 200 17.89 2.35 -5.30
N GLU A 201 18.77 3.30 -4.98
CA GLU A 201 20.21 3.10 -5.06
C GLU A 201 20.69 2.36 -3.79
N ASP A 202 21.13 1.12 -3.96
CA ASP A 202 21.87 0.40 -2.93
C ASP A 202 23.38 0.75 -3.05
N GLU A 203 24.15 0.72 -1.94
CA GLU A 203 25.59 1.08 -1.88
C GLU A 203 26.49 0.43 -2.95
N VAL A 204 26.01 -0.63 -3.59
CA VAL A 204 26.59 -1.22 -4.80
C VAL A 204 25.61 -0.98 -5.95
N PHE A 205 25.92 0.01 -6.79
CA PHE A 205 25.15 0.33 -7.98
C PHE A 205 25.18 -0.86 -8.96
N GLY A 206 24.02 -1.32 -9.43
CA GLY A 206 23.95 -2.40 -10.43
C GLY A 206 24.14 -3.82 -9.88
N LEU A 207 23.66 -4.10 -8.66
CA LEU A 207 23.48 -5.48 -8.20
C LEU A 207 22.57 -6.22 -9.19
N GLY A 208 23.08 -7.24 -9.87
CA GLY A 208 22.23 -8.20 -10.59
C GLY A 208 21.23 -8.84 -9.61
N ALA A 209 20.08 -9.32 -10.10
CA ALA A 209 18.99 -9.82 -9.24
C ALA A 209 19.47 -10.88 -8.24
N GLY A 210 20.47 -11.69 -8.62
CA GLY A 210 21.08 -12.68 -7.72
C GLY A 210 21.79 -12.09 -6.50
N GLU A 211 22.52 -10.98 -6.64
CA GLU A 211 23.19 -10.33 -5.49
C GLU A 211 22.20 -9.54 -4.65
N LEU A 212 21.22 -8.88 -5.27
CA LEU A 212 20.11 -8.25 -4.57
C LEU A 212 19.36 -9.28 -3.70
N ARG A 213 19.07 -10.46 -4.26
CA ARG A 213 18.44 -11.57 -3.53
C ARG A 213 19.27 -11.99 -2.33
N LYS A 214 20.59 -12.17 -2.47
CA LYS A 214 21.47 -12.52 -1.34
C LYS A 214 21.47 -11.45 -0.26
N LYS A 215 21.54 -10.16 -0.65
CA LYS A 215 21.50 -9.03 0.28
C LYS A 215 20.21 -9.01 1.09
N LEU A 216 19.06 -9.03 0.41
CA LEU A 216 17.75 -8.98 1.06
C LEU A 216 17.47 -10.24 1.89
N ALA A 217 17.87 -11.42 1.40
CA ALA A 217 17.75 -12.66 2.17
C ALA A 217 18.59 -12.62 3.47
N ARG A 218 19.78 -12.02 3.45
CA ARG A 218 20.59 -11.80 4.66
C ARG A 218 19.95 -10.79 5.59
N GLN A 219 19.45 -9.67 5.05
CA GLN A 219 18.78 -8.60 5.81
C GLN A 219 17.56 -9.14 6.58
N PHE A 220 16.72 -9.93 5.92
CA PHE A 220 15.51 -10.48 6.51
C PHE A 220 15.67 -11.90 7.07
N ARG A 221 16.91 -12.44 7.13
CA ARG A 221 17.20 -13.77 7.69
C ARG A 221 16.65 -13.90 9.11
N ASN A 222 16.82 -12.86 9.92
CA ASN A 222 16.26 -12.75 11.26
C ASN A 222 14.98 -11.90 11.21
N SER A 223 13.88 -12.46 10.72
CA SER A 223 12.58 -11.78 10.53
C SER A 223 11.92 -11.18 11.80
N LYS A 224 12.55 -11.31 12.97
CA LYS A 224 12.07 -10.72 14.23
C LYS A 224 12.31 -9.21 14.32
N LEU A 225 13.18 -8.64 13.50
CA LEU A 225 13.40 -7.19 13.50
C LEU A 225 12.15 -6.48 12.97
N SER A 226 11.49 -5.73 13.85
CA SER A 226 10.33 -4.89 13.51
C SER A 226 10.70 -3.55 12.91
N SER A 227 11.96 -3.18 13.02
CA SER A 227 12.48 -1.85 12.71
C SER A 227 13.86 -1.99 12.06
N PRO A 228 14.30 -0.97 11.31
CA PRO A 228 15.64 -0.96 10.75
C PRO A 228 16.72 -1.17 11.84
N PRO A 229 17.87 -1.78 11.51
CA PRO A 229 18.98 -1.94 12.45
C PRO A 229 19.44 -0.60 13.05
N GLU A 230 20.04 -0.61 14.24
CA GLU A 230 20.54 0.62 14.88
C GLU A 230 21.56 1.40 14.02
N ASN A 231 22.34 0.69 13.19
CA ASN A 231 23.31 1.29 12.27
C ASN A 231 22.73 1.59 10.87
N TRP A 232 21.41 1.67 10.73
CA TRP A 232 20.75 1.93 9.44
C TRP A 232 20.88 3.41 9.04
N PRO A 233 21.27 3.71 7.79
CA PRO A 233 21.29 5.08 7.28
C PRO A 233 19.94 5.79 7.44
N THR A 234 19.98 7.11 7.67
CA THR A 234 18.78 7.94 7.81
C THR A 234 18.09 8.19 6.48
N THR A 235 18.87 8.33 5.40
CA THR A 235 18.38 8.60 4.05
C THR A 235 19.05 7.68 3.03
N PHE A 236 18.31 7.36 1.97
CA PHE A 236 18.76 6.54 0.84
C PHE A 236 18.44 7.26 -0.46
N LYS A 237 19.36 7.20 -1.42
CA LYS A 237 19.16 7.84 -2.71
C LYS A 237 18.22 7.03 -3.61
N VAL A 238 17.43 7.76 -4.38
CA VAL A 238 16.54 7.20 -5.40
C VAL A 238 16.85 7.88 -6.72
N ASN A 239 17.18 7.06 -7.71
CA ASN A 239 17.38 7.47 -9.07
C ASN A 239 16.04 7.87 -9.70
N TYR A 240 15.84 9.18 -9.86
CA TYR A 240 14.65 9.76 -10.45
C TYR A 240 14.74 9.94 -11.98
N THR A 241 15.89 9.64 -12.63
CA THR A 241 16.08 9.85 -14.07
C THR A 241 15.39 8.81 -14.95
N GLN A 242 14.72 7.85 -14.33
CA GLN A 242 14.10 6.75 -15.05
C GLN A 242 12.80 7.15 -15.70
N LEU A 243 12.66 6.76 -16.97
CA LEU A 243 11.53 7.12 -17.81
C LEU A 243 10.29 6.25 -17.53
N VAL A 244 10.49 5.03 -17.01
CA VAL A 244 9.42 4.05 -16.78
C VAL A 244 9.39 3.66 -15.31
N ARG A 245 8.18 3.66 -14.73
CA ARG A 245 7.93 3.28 -13.34
C ARG A 245 7.64 1.78 -13.21
N GLY A 246 7.96 1.20 -12.05
CA GLY A 246 7.81 -0.24 -11.79
C GLY A 246 6.46 -0.84 -12.22
N PRO A 247 5.30 -0.25 -11.86
CA PRO A 247 4.00 -0.82 -12.25
C PRO A 247 3.76 -0.83 -13.76
N VAL A 248 4.34 0.13 -14.49
CA VAL A 248 4.29 0.17 -15.96
C VAL A 248 5.11 -0.97 -16.56
N ALA A 249 6.27 -1.30 -15.97
CA ALA A 249 7.08 -2.44 -16.41
C ALA A 249 6.35 -3.77 -16.22
N ILE A 250 5.68 -3.98 -15.08
CA ILE A 250 4.86 -5.19 -14.88
C ILE A 250 3.67 -5.23 -15.85
N ASN A 251 2.99 -4.09 -16.07
CA ASN A 251 1.90 -4.01 -17.05
C ASN A 251 2.39 -4.36 -18.45
N PHE A 252 3.61 -3.94 -18.82
CA PHE A 252 4.27 -4.36 -20.06
C PHE A 252 4.45 -5.88 -20.12
N PHE A 253 4.97 -6.53 -19.07
CA PHE A 253 5.10 -7.99 -19.05
C PHE A 253 3.74 -8.71 -19.16
N MET A 254 2.70 -8.19 -18.51
CA MET A 254 1.34 -8.75 -18.62
C MET A 254 0.81 -8.64 -20.06
N ARG A 255 1.00 -7.49 -20.71
CA ARG A 255 0.64 -7.29 -22.12
C ARG A 255 1.45 -8.17 -23.04
N GLU A 256 2.75 -8.27 -22.80
CA GLU A 256 3.64 -9.10 -23.58
C GLU A 256 3.23 -10.57 -23.50
N ASN A 257 2.94 -11.09 -22.31
CA ASN A 257 2.42 -12.44 -22.14
C ASN A 257 1.10 -12.63 -22.91
N LEU A 258 0.18 -11.67 -22.84
CA LEU A 258 -1.09 -11.72 -23.58
C LEU A 258 -0.87 -11.80 -25.11
N TYR A 259 -0.07 -10.88 -25.67
CA TYR A 259 0.14 -10.81 -27.12
C TYR A 259 1.07 -11.90 -27.64
N ARG A 260 2.04 -12.38 -26.85
CA ARG A 260 2.86 -13.55 -27.21
C ARG A 260 1.99 -14.81 -27.33
N ASN A 261 0.99 -14.99 -26.46
CA ASN A 261 0.03 -16.09 -26.58
C ASN A 261 -0.85 -15.96 -27.83
N MET A 262 -1.29 -14.74 -28.16
CA MET A 262 -2.08 -14.49 -29.37
C MET A 262 -1.28 -14.78 -30.65
N ASN A 263 -0.01 -14.35 -30.67
CA ASN A 263 0.90 -14.49 -31.81
C ASN A 263 1.61 -15.85 -31.86
N ASP A 264 1.34 -16.77 -30.92
CA ASP A 264 1.85 -18.14 -30.99
C ASP A 264 1.33 -18.79 -32.29
N PRO A 265 2.20 -19.35 -33.16
CA PRO A 265 1.76 -20.09 -34.35
C PRO A 265 0.72 -21.19 -34.04
N PHE A 266 0.69 -21.66 -32.80
CA PHE A 266 -0.26 -22.66 -32.31
C PHE A 266 -1.42 -22.05 -31.51
N ASN A 267 -1.71 -20.74 -31.60
CA ASN A 267 -2.81 -20.08 -30.88
C ASN A 267 -4.21 -20.66 -31.23
N GLY A 268 -4.35 -21.30 -32.40
CA GLY A 268 -5.56 -22.05 -32.78
C GLY A 268 -5.93 -23.16 -31.78
N GLN A 269 -5.00 -23.58 -30.95
CA GLN A 269 -5.14 -24.67 -30.01
C GLN A 269 -5.82 -24.29 -28.67
N PRO A 270 -6.26 -25.25 -27.83
CA PRO A 270 -7.06 -24.95 -26.63
C PRO A 270 -6.37 -24.12 -25.54
N TRP A 271 -5.03 -24.07 -25.49
CA TRP A 271 -4.28 -23.25 -24.52
C TRP A 271 -4.04 -21.81 -25.00
N GLY A 272 -4.34 -21.51 -26.26
CA GLY A 272 -4.16 -20.19 -26.85
C GLY A 272 -5.27 -19.21 -26.48
N ILE A 273 -4.90 -17.96 -26.23
CA ILE A 273 -5.87 -16.88 -26.03
C ILE A 273 -6.40 -16.45 -27.39
N LYS A 274 -7.68 -16.75 -27.64
CA LYS A 274 -8.33 -16.41 -28.92
C LYS A 274 -8.39 -14.90 -29.11
N ASP A 275 -8.14 -14.46 -30.35
CA ASP A 275 -8.08 -13.03 -30.74
C ASP A 275 -9.29 -12.22 -30.27
N ARG A 276 -10.48 -12.84 -30.26
CA ARG A 276 -11.73 -12.22 -29.80
C ARG A 276 -11.70 -11.74 -28.34
N PHE A 277 -10.87 -12.36 -27.49
CA PHE A 277 -10.78 -12.04 -26.05
C PHE A 277 -9.63 -11.08 -25.74
N VAL A 278 -8.65 -10.95 -26.64
CA VAL A 278 -7.49 -10.09 -26.44
C VAL A 278 -7.90 -8.63 -26.29
N GLY A 279 -8.88 -8.16 -27.07
CA GLY A 279 -9.40 -6.80 -26.94
C GLY A 279 -9.97 -6.49 -25.54
N ALA A 280 -10.68 -7.44 -24.94
CA ALA A 280 -11.23 -7.29 -23.60
C ALA A 280 -10.13 -7.22 -22.53
N LEU A 281 -9.17 -8.16 -22.56
CA LEU A 281 -8.04 -8.19 -21.62
C LEU A 281 -7.12 -6.96 -21.79
N ALA A 282 -6.87 -6.52 -23.02
CA ALA A 282 -6.06 -5.34 -23.30
C ALA A 282 -6.72 -4.04 -22.82
N SER A 283 -8.07 -3.97 -22.87
CA SER A 283 -8.85 -2.86 -22.33
C SER A 283 -8.68 -2.77 -20.80
N ILE A 284 -8.80 -3.90 -20.09
CA ILE A 284 -8.59 -3.97 -18.64
C ILE A 284 -7.16 -3.56 -18.27
N LEU A 285 -6.15 -4.05 -18.98
CA LEU A 285 -4.75 -3.62 -18.77
C LEU A 285 -4.57 -2.11 -19.00
N GLY A 286 -5.40 -1.49 -19.86
CA GLY A 286 -5.45 -0.05 -20.08
C GLY A 286 -6.08 0.69 -18.90
N ASN A 287 -7.17 0.17 -18.35
CA ASN A 287 -7.81 0.71 -17.16
C ASN A 287 -6.92 0.61 -15.91
N ILE A 288 -6.18 -0.48 -15.77
CA ILE A 288 -5.15 -0.65 -14.72
C ILE A 288 -4.14 0.49 -14.80
N LEU A 289 -3.60 0.77 -15.99
CA LEU A 289 -2.63 1.84 -16.18
C LEU A 289 -3.24 3.21 -15.89
N ARG A 290 -4.48 3.47 -16.33
CA ARG A 290 -5.20 4.71 -16.01
C ARG A 290 -5.38 4.90 -14.50
N SER A 291 -5.76 3.85 -13.78
CA SER A 291 -5.94 3.91 -12.32
C SER A 291 -4.60 4.13 -11.61
N PHE A 292 -3.53 3.49 -12.10
CA PHE A 292 -2.17 3.76 -11.63
C PHE A 292 -1.76 5.22 -11.81
N GLU A 293 -1.98 5.82 -12.99
CA GLU A 293 -1.66 7.23 -13.23
C GLU A 293 -2.45 8.16 -12.31
N MET A 294 -3.73 7.86 -12.07
CA MET A 294 -4.53 8.62 -11.11
C MET A 294 -3.99 8.52 -9.68
N ALA A 295 -3.53 7.34 -9.25
CA ALA A 295 -2.91 7.16 -7.94
C ALA A 295 -1.59 7.90 -7.84
N HIS A 296 -0.77 7.83 -8.91
CA HIS A 296 0.47 8.56 -9.00
C HIS A 296 0.21 10.06 -8.82
N LEU A 297 -0.75 10.64 -9.54
CA LEU A 297 -1.13 12.05 -9.39
C LEU A 297 -1.59 12.39 -7.96
N VAL A 298 -2.41 11.54 -7.33
CA VAL A 298 -2.84 11.74 -5.94
C VAL A 298 -1.67 11.78 -4.97
N VAL A 299 -0.56 11.09 -5.24
CA VAL A 299 0.64 11.17 -4.38
C VAL A 299 1.51 12.38 -4.77
N THR A 300 1.73 12.59 -6.06
CA THR A 300 2.75 13.51 -6.57
C THR A 300 2.30 14.96 -6.68
N THR A 301 0.99 15.22 -6.67
CA THR A 301 0.44 16.57 -6.77
C THR A 301 -0.16 17.01 -5.43
N PRO A 302 0.64 17.37 -4.39
CA PRO A 302 0.15 17.87 -3.10
C PRO A 302 -0.67 19.14 -3.22
N VAL A 303 -1.35 19.55 -2.15
CA VAL A 303 -2.01 20.86 -2.12
C VAL A 303 -0.96 21.97 -2.35
N PRO A 304 -1.30 23.05 -3.08
CA PRO A 304 -0.32 24.09 -3.36
C PRO A 304 0.30 24.67 -2.09
N LEU A 305 1.63 24.73 -2.04
CA LEU A 305 2.38 25.22 -0.87
C LEU A 305 1.91 26.60 -0.36
N PRO A 306 1.59 27.61 -1.21
CA PRO A 306 1.11 28.89 -0.73
C PRO A 306 -0.19 28.78 0.10
N TYR A 307 -1.06 27.85 -0.25
CA TYR A 307 -2.31 27.61 0.48
C TYR A 307 -2.05 26.97 1.84
N ALA A 308 -1.23 25.91 1.89
CA ALA A 308 -0.84 25.26 3.13
C ALA A 308 -0.11 26.23 4.07
N ASN A 309 0.84 27.01 3.54
CA ASN A 309 1.59 28.01 4.28
C ASN A 309 0.69 29.10 4.88
N LEU A 310 -0.25 29.63 4.09
CA LEU A 310 -1.18 30.67 4.57
C LEU A 310 -2.08 30.12 5.70
N CYS A 311 -2.61 28.91 5.56
CA CYS A 311 -3.44 28.29 6.59
C CYS A 311 -2.66 28.09 7.90
N LYS A 312 -1.43 27.56 7.83
CA LYS A 312 -0.56 27.36 9.00
C LYS A 312 -0.16 28.69 9.64
N THR A 313 0.17 29.71 8.83
CA THR A 313 0.53 31.05 9.30
C THR A 313 -0.64 31.69 10.04
N LEU A 314 -1.85 31.64 9.49
CA LEU A 314 -3.05 32.22 10.12
C LEU A 314 -3.45 31.47 11.40
N LEU A 315 -3.36 30.14 11.41
CA LEU A 315 -3.58 29.36 12.63
C LEU A 315 -2.57 29.74 13.71
N PHE A 316 -1.29 29.85 13.36
CA PHE A 316 -0.23 30.23 14.29
C PHE A 316 -0.45 31.63 14.86
N THR A 317 -0.70 32.63 14.01
CA THR A 317 -0.92 34.02 14.47
C THR A 317 -2.19 34.15 15.30
N PHE A 318 -3.25 33.41 14.95
CA PHE A 318 -4.49 33.38 15.72
C PHE A 318 -4.29 32.77 17.11
N LEU A 319 -3.63 31.61 17.22
CA LEU A 319 -3.40 30.96 18.52
C LEU A 319 -2.49 31.81 19.43
N LEU A 320 -1.57 32.57 18.84
CA LEU A 320 -0.70 33.48 19.58
C LEU A 320 -1.44 34.70 20.12
N SER A 321 -2.41 35.24 19.36
CA SER A 321 -3.20 36.41 19.77
C SER A 321 -4.37 36.08 20.71
N LEU A 322 -4.88 34.84 20.65
CA LEU A 322 -6.09 34.39 21.34
C LEU A 322 -6.19 34.76 22.84
N PRO A 323 -5.15 34.57 23.68
CA PRO A 323 -5.32 34.75 25.12
C PRO A 323 -5.28 36.20 25.61
N PHE A 324 -5.02 37.16 24.71
CA PHE A 324 -5.05 38.59 25.05
C PHE A 324 -6.43 39.23 24.85
N TYR A 325 -7.41 38.48 24.33
CA TYR A 325 -8.80 38.89 24.24
C TYR A 325 -9.53 38.57 25.55
N VAL A 326 -9.31 39.40 26.57
CA VAL A 326 -9.82 39.16 27.92
C VAL A 326 -11.06 40.00 28.22
N ASP A 327 -12.15 39.35 28.60
CA ASP A 327 -13.31 40.01 29.23
C ASP A 327 -13.33 39.69 30.73
N TYR A 328 -12.92 40.66 31.54
CA TYR A 328 -12.85 40.54 33.00
C TYR A 328 -14.20 40.20 33.65
N ARG A 329 -15.33 40.51 32.99
CA ARG A 329 -16.68 40.25 33.53
C ARG A 329 -17.03 38.76 33.52
N LEU A 330 -16.45 37.99 32.61
CA LEU A 330 -16.74 36.56 32.44
C LEU A 330 -15.87 35.65 33.35
N GLY A 331 -14.89 36.22 34.04
CA GLY A 331 -14.01 35.51 34.98
C GLY A 331 -12.95 34.63 34.31
N TRP A 332 -12.11 33.98 35.14
CA TRP A 332 -10.95 33.20 34.66
C TRP A 332 -11.34 32.02 33.76
N PHE A 333 -12.47 31.36 34.04
CA PHE A 333 -12.92 30.18 33.29
C PHE A 333 -13.15 30.52 31.82
N ALA A 334 -13.89 31.60 31.55
CA ALA A 334 -14.17 32.01 30.18
C ALA A 334 -12.91 32.45 29.43
N ASN A 335 -11.95 33.07 30.11
CA ASN A 335 -10.76 33.63 29.47
C ASN A 335 -9.60 32.62 29.33
N THR A 336 -9.70 31.43 29.92
CA THR A 336 -8.63 30.41 29.87
C THR A 336 -9.12 29.07 29.34
N VAL A 337 -10.24 28.56 29.87
CA VAL A 337 -10.78 27.24 29.50
C VAL A 337 -11.42 27.29 28.11
N ILE A 338 -12.21 28.32 27.79
CA ILE A 338 -12.85 28.42 26.47
C ILE A 338 -11.80 28.57 25.35
N PRO A 339 -10.80 29.46 25.44
CA PRO A 339 -9.68 29.51 24.49
C PRO A 339 -8.93 28.19 24.36
N SER A 340 -8.72 27.46 25.45
CA SER A 340 -8.08 26.13 25.43
C SER A 340 -8.92 25.11 24.63
N ILE A 341 -10.25 25.14 24.75
CA ILE A 341 -11.16 24.29 23.96
C ILE A 341 -11.15 24.69 22.48
N ILE A 342 -11.16 25.99 22.16
CA ILE A 342 -11.07 26.49 20.78
C ILE A 342 -9.74 26.05 20.15
N CYS A 343 -8.64 26.19 20.90
CA CYS A 343 -7.32 25.73 20.48
C CYS A 343 -7.32 24.22 20.18
N LEU A 344 -7.91 23.41 21.06
CA LEU A 344 -8.05 21.97 20.84
C LEU A 344 -8.80 21.68 19.53
N ALA A 345 -9.92 22.36 19.28
CA ALA A 345 -10.74 22.15 18.10
C ALA A 345 -9.99 22.54 16.80
N LEU A 346 -9.34 23.70 16.76
CA LEU A 346 -8.64 24.18 15.56
C LEU A 346 -7.37 23.37 15.27
N LEU A 347 -6.60 23.02 16.30
CA LEU A 347 -5.45 22.12 16.15
C LEU A 347 -5.89 20.72 15.71
N GLY A 348 -7.00 20.22 16.25
CA GLY A 348 -7.57 18.94 15.87
C GLY A 348 -7.93 18.90 14.38
N ILE A 349 -8.64 19.91 13.87
CA ILE A 349 -8.99 20.01 12.44
C ILE A 349 -7.73 20.09 11.57
N ASP A 350 -6.73 20.87 11.99
CA ASP A 350 -5.46 21.01 11.27
C ASP A 350 -4.69 19.68 11.18
N VAL A 351 -4.65 18.90 12.26
CA VAL A 351 -4.02 17.57 12.27
C VAL A 351 -4.81 16.58 11.41
N ILE A 352 -6.14 16.55 11.51
CA ILE A 352 -7.00 15.69 10.66
C ILE A 352 -6.73 16.01 9.18
N ALA A 353 -6.65 17.30 8.82
CA ALA A 353 -6.37 17.70 7.46
C ALA A 353 -4.98 17.25 6.99
N THR A 354 -3.96 17.26 7.87
CA THR A 354 -2.62 16.77 7.56
C THR A 354 -2.57 15.24 7.41
N GLU A 355 -3.19 14.48 8.31
CA GLU A 355 -3.25 13.00 8.20
C GLU A 355 -3.99 12.56 6.91
N LEU A 356 -5.09 13.23 6.54
CA LEU A 356 -5.85 12.87 5.34
C LEU A 356 -5.19 13.32 4.03
N GLU A 357 -4.11 14.10 4.08
CA GLU A 357 -3.48 14.66 2.88
C GLU A 357 -2.74 13.60 2.05
N ASN A 358 -2.20 12.55 2.67
CA ASN A 358 -1.51 11.47 1.96
C ASN A 358 -2.14 10.11 2.27
N PRO A 359 -3.18 9.66 1.53
CA PRO A 359 -3.88 8.41 1.83
C PRO A 359 -3.01 7.14 1.65
N PHE A 360 -1.87 7.24 0.98
CA PHE A 360 -0.95 6.13 0.70
C PHE A 360 0.31 6.17 1.57
N GLY A 361 0.32 6.98 2.63
CA GLY A 361 1.43 7.08 3.58
C GLY A 361 1.54 5.87 4.51
N ASN A 362 2.20 6.09 5.64
CA ASN A 362 2.41 5.09 6.70
C ASN A 362 1.72 5.48 8.02
N ASP A 363 0.81 6.45 8.00
CA ASP A 363 0.04 6.83 9.17
C ASP A 363 -0.98 5.75 9.54
N SER A 364 -1.43 5.73 10.79
CA SER A 364 -2.35 4.69 11.29
C SER A 364 -3.68 4.66 10.52
N ASN A 365 -4.10 5.80 9.97
CA ASN A 365 -5.37 6.01 9.27
C ASN A 365 -5.25 5.90 7.74
N ASP A 366 -4.05 5.66 7.21
CA ASP A 366 -3.82 5.49 5.79
C ASP A 366 -4.40 4.18 5.26
N LEU A 367 -4.54 4.11 3.93
CA LEU A 367 -5.12 2.97 3.24
C LEU A 367 -4.24 1.72 3.45
N ASP A 368 -4.88 0.62 3.83
CA ASP A 368 -4.18 -0.64 4.10
C ASP A 368 -3.84 -1.38 2.79
N LEU A 369 -2.70 -1.02 2.20
CA LEU A 369 -2.19 -1.64 0.97
C LEU A 369 -1.75 -3.09 1.18
N TRP A 370 -1.36 -3.47 2.40
CA TRP A 370 -0.94 -4.83 2.71
C TRP A 370 -2.13 -5.79 2.66
N GLU A 371 -3.27 -5.38 3.22
CA GLU A 371 -4.52 -6.14 3.12
C GLU A 371 -4.90 -6.34 1.65
N GLN A 372 -4.82 -5.31 0.82
CA GLN A 372 -5.19 -5.43 -0.60
C GLN A 372 -4.32 -6.46 -1.34
N VAL A 373 -3.01 -6.50 -1.08
CA VAL A 373 -2.12 -7.53 -1.66
C VAL A 373 -2.56 -8.92 -1.18
N PHE A 374 -2.79 -9.10 0.12
CA PHE A 374 -3.19 -10.39 0.69
C PHE A 374 -4.54 -10.88 0.19
N VAL A 375 -5.50 -9.96 -0.03
CA VAL A 375 -6.79 -10.29 -0.64
C VAL A 375 -6.60 -10.81 -2.05
N LEU A 376 -5.80 -10.13 -2.90
CA LEU A 376 -5.52 -10.58 -4.26
C LEU A 376 -4.78 -11.93 -4.29
N GLU A 377 -3.84 -12.17 -3.36
CA GLU A 377 -3.17 -13.47 -3.23
C GLU A 377 -4.17 -14.60 -2.93
N ARG A 378 -5.08 -14.38 -1.99
CA ARG A 378 -6.09 -15.39 -1.63
C ARG A 378 -7.11 -15.61 -2.72
N GLU A 379 -7.59 -14.54 -3.35
CA GLU A 379 -8.53 -14.61 -4.46
C GLU A 379 -7.90 -15.30 -5.67
N GLY A 380 -6.66 -14.97 -6.05
CA GLY A 380 -5.95 -15.65 -7.14
C GLY A 380 -5.85 -17.16 -6.91
N MET A 381 -5.51 -17.58 -5.69
CA MET A 381 -5.45 -19.00 -5.33
C MET A 381 -6.81 -19.68 -5.34
N GLU A 382 -7.85 -19.00 -4.85
CA GLU A 382 -9.21 -19.54 -4.85
C GLU A 382 -9.77 -19.65 -6.28
N LEU A 383 -9.51 -18.66 -7.14
CA LEU A 383 -9.91 -18.69 -8.55
C LEU A 383 -9.25 -19.85 -9.31
N LEU A 384 -7.94 -20.07 -9.08
CA LEU A 384 -7.24 -21.23 -9.64
C LEU A 384 -7.85 -22.54 -9.14
N ARG A 385 -8.17 -22.64 -7.84
CA ARG A 385 -8.83 -23.83 -7.26
C ARG A 385 -10.21 -24.07 -7.86
N GLN A 386 -11.04 -23.04 -7.99
CA GLN A 386 -12.39 -23.13 -8.56
C GLN A 386 -12.37 -23.49 -10.04
N SER A 387 -11.36 -23.03 -10.79
CA SER A 387 -11.16 -23.43 -12.18
C SER A 387 -10.69 -24.88 -12.37
N GLY A 388 -10.32 -25.58 -11.28
CA GLY A 388 -9.78 -26.94 -11.32
C GLY A 388 -8.28 -27.02 -11.61
N ASP A 389 -7.57 -25.89 -11.74
CA ASP A 389 -6.13 -25.85 -11.98
C ASP A 389 -5.32 -26.09 -10.70
N MET A 390 -5.38 -27.33 -10.22
CA MET A 390 -4.66 -27.74 -9.01
C MET A 390 -3.14 -27.70 -9.21
N THR A 391 -2.64 -27.83 -10.44
CA THR A 391 -1.19 -27.78 -10.66
C THR A 391 -0.65 -26.36 -10.57
N GLY A 392 -1.33 -25.39 -11.18
CA GLY A 392 -1.05 -23.97 -10.96
C GLY A 392 -1.07 -23.64 -9.46
N CYS A 393 -2.05 -24.16 -8.72
CA CYS A 393 -2.09 -24.00 -7.26
C CYS A 393 -0.88 -24.63 -6.55
N HIS A 394 -0.40 -25.79 -7.00
CA HIS A 394 0.75 -26.45 -6.40
C HIS A 394 2.07 -25.71 -6.64
N LEU A 395 2.18 -24.95 -7.73
CA LEU A 395 3.32 -24.08 -8.01
C LEU A 395 3.43 -22.91 -7.03
N PHE A 396 2.33 -22.50 -6.40
CA PHE A 396 2.36 -21.50 -5.33
C PHE A 396 2.49 -22.14 -3.95
N GLY A 397 3.18 -21.47 -3.05
CA GLY A 397 3.40 -21.83 -1.66
C GLY A 397 3.00 -20.69 -0.73
N TRP A 398 2.66 -21.05 0.50
CA TRP A 398 2.39 -20.07 1.54
C TRP A 398 3.59 -19.99 2.49
N GLN A 399 4.03 -18.76 2.73
CA GLN A 399 5.10 -18.43 3.64
C GLN A 399 4.55 -17.61 4.81
N ALA A 400 4.99 -17.85 6.04
CA ALA A 400 4.54 -17.06 7.17
C ALA A 400 5.10 -15.64 7.10
N VAL A 401 4.28 -14.67 7.51
CA VAL A 401 4.67 -13.25 7.51
C VAL A 401 5.28 -12.89 8.88
N PRO A 402 6.34 -12.05 8.92
CA PRO A 402 6.86 -11.51 10.17
C PRO A 402 5.80 -10.81 11.04
N PRO A 403 5.87 -10.90 12.38
CA PRO A 403 4.88 -10.29 13.28
C PRO A 403 4.75 -8.78 13.19
N TRP A 404 5.77 -8.08 12.68
CA TRP A 404 5.73 -6.63 12.54
C TRP A 404 4.88 -6.18 11.35
N ILE A 405 4.83 -6.98 10.27
CA ILE A 405 3.97 -6.71 9.11
C ILE A 405 2.52 -7.03 9.44
N ASP A 406 2.28 -8.08 10.22
CA ASP A 406 0.95 -8.41 10.75
C ASP A 406 0.35 -7.25 11.55
N LYS A 407 1.19 -6.44 12.21
CA LYS A 407 0.78 -5.22 12.92
C LYS A 407 0.56 -4.00 12.02
N MET A 408 1.11 -4.00 10.80
CA MET A 408 0.93 -2.90 9.85
C MET A 408 -0.44 -2.93 9.17
N SER A 409 -1.11 -4.09 9.18
CA SER A 409 -2.45 -4.26 8.60
C SER A 409 -3.52 -4.33 9.68
N ALA A 410 -4.72 -3.84 9.36
CA ALA A 410 -5.90 -3.94 10.22
C ALA A 410 -6.34 -5.40 10.42
N ARG A 411 -6.08 -6.23 9.41
CA ARG A 411 -6.46 -7.63 9.36
C ARG A 411 -5.21 -8.49 9.52
N HIS A 412 -5.30 -9.55 10.32
CA HIS A 412 -4.13 -10.41 10.55
C HIS A 412 -3.66 -11.12 9.26
N LEU A 413 -2.45 -10.78 8.83
CA LEU A 413 -1.73 -11.31 7.68
C LEU A 413 -0.93 -12.53 8.14
N ARG A 414 -1.57 -13.71 8.14
CA ARG A 414 -0.93 -14.96 8.62
C ARG A 414 0.14 -15.48 7.67
N SER A 415 -0.04 -15.26 6.38
CA SER A 415 0.80 -15.84 5.33
C SER A 415 0.80 -14.99 4.06
N GLN A 416 1.87 -15.09 3.28
CA GLN A 416 2.03 -14.47 1.97
C GLN A 416 2.29 -15.55 0.91
N LEU A 417 2.02 -15.22 -0.36
CA LEU A 417 2.19 -16.15 -1.47
C LEU A 417 3.61 -16.10 -2.01
N THR A 418 4.16 -17.28 -2.32
CA THR A 418 5.50 -17.46 -2.91
C THR A 418 5.43 -18.50 -4.00
N ILE A 419 6.43 -18.56 -4.88
CA ILE A 419 6.54 -19.67 -5.84
C ILE A 419 7.30 -20.83 -5.17
N LYS A 420 6.70 -22.03 -5.16
CA LYS A 420 7.41 -23.28 -4.85
C LYS A 420 8.28 -23.60 -6.05
N THR A 421 9.59 -23.48 -5.90
CA THR A 421 10.56 -23.86 -6.93
C THR A 421 10.25 -25.26 -7.49
N MET A 422 9.76 -25.33 -8.73
CA MET A 422 9.99 -26.53 -9.54
C MET A 422 11.46 -26.48 -9.92
N THR A 423 12.19 -27.53 -9.54
CA THR A 423 13.67 -27.67 -9.56
C THR A 423 14.37 -27.16 -8.29
N VAL A 424 14.51 -28.12 -7.37
CA VAL A 424 15.76 -28.35 -6.64
C VAL A 424 16.91 -28.32 -7.66
N THR A 425 17.52 -27.15 -7.90
CA THR A 425 18.90 -26.97 -8.42
C THR A 425 19.34 -25.50 -8.62
N GLN A 426 18.52 -24.49 -8.32
CA GLN A 426 19.02 -23.11 -8.22
C GLN A 426 18.84 -22.58 -6.80
N VAL A 427 19.87 -22.84 -5.99
CA VAL A 427 20.32 -22.09 -4.82
C VAL A 427 19.20 -21.54 -3.94
N SER A 428 18.79 -22.33 -2.95
CA SER A 428 18.32 -21.75 -1.70
C SER A 428 19.52 -21.02 -1.07
N PRO A 429 19.51 -19.69 -0.88
CA PRO A 429 20.67 -18.94 -0.38
C PRO A 429 21.05 -19.24 1.07
N LEU A 430 20.42 -20.25 1.69
CA LEU A 430 20.66 -20.69 3.06
C LEU A 430 21.34 -22.07 3.15
N SER A 431 21.68 -22.71 2.02
CA SER A 431 22.40 -24.00 2.04
C SER A 431 23.92 -23.88 2.22
N GLU A 432 24.45 -22.67 2.37
CA GLU A 432 25.87 -22.45 2.73
C GLU A 432 26.07 -22.29 4.26
N GLY A 433 25.09 -22.73 5.07
CA GLY A 433 25.17 -22.83 6.52
C GLY A 433 24.49 -24.09 7.05
N ASP A 434 24.72 -24.40 8.32
CA ASP A 434 24.20 -25.58 9.03
C ASP A 434 22.68 -25.76 8.77
N PRO A 435 22.19 -26.93 8.30
CA PRO A 435 20.78 -27.16 7.96
C PRO A 435 19.78 -26.96 9.11
N THR A 436 20.25 -26.73 10.33
CA THR A 436 19.44 -26.36 11.50
C THR A 436 19.14 -24.86 11.62
N ASP A 437 19.66 -24.04 10.70
CA ASP A 437 19.71 -22.57 10.81
C ASP A 437 18.88 -21.84 9.72
N VAL A 438 17.96 -22.58 9.08
CA VAL A 438 16.91 -22.06 8.20
C VAL A 438 15.75 -21.58 9.08
N PRO A 439 15.36 -20.30 9.05
CA PRO A 439 14.27 -19.80 9.86
C PRO A 439 12.95 -20.55 9.58
N ASP A 440 12.18 -20.91 10.62
CA ASP A 440 10.95 -21.73 10.51
C ASP A 440 9.88 -21.20 9.53
N TRP A 441 9.93 -19.90 9.20
CA TRP A 441 9.01 -19.27 8.25
C TRP A 441 9.50 -19.34 6.79
N LEU A 442 10.74 -19.74 6.53
CA LEU A 442 11.29 -20.02 5.19
C LEU A 442 11.00 -21.45 4.74
N THR A 443 10.63 -22.35 5.66
CA THR A 443 10.06 -23.64 5.30
C THR A 443 8.61 -23.47 4.85
N PRO A 444 8.21 -24.00 3.68
CA PRO A 444 6.84 -23.90 3.19
C PRO A 444 5.87 -24.46 4.24
N MET A 445 4.89 -23.65 4.64
CA MET A 445 3.94 -24.04 5.68
C MET A 445 3.11 -25.23 5.16
N LYS A 446 3.14 -26.38 5.86
CA LYS A 446 2.15 -27.45 5.64
C LYS A 446 0.81 -26.98 6.21
N MET A 447 0.11 -26.11 5.49
CA MET A 447 -1.27 -25.76 5.84
C MET A 447 -2.13 -27.01 5.66
N LYS A 448 -2.59 -27.59 6.77
CA LYS A 448 -3.83 -28.36 6.77
C LYS A 448 -4.96 -27.33 6.68
N LEU A 449 -5.50 -27.14 5.48
CA LEU A 449 -6.76 -26.43 5.33
C LEU A 449 -7.85 -27.23 6.08
N PRO A 450 -8.80 -26.56 6.77
CA PRO A 450 -9.93 -27.25 7.37
C PRO A 450 -10.75 -27.96 6.26
N PRO A 451 -11.42 -29.08 6.61
CA PRO A 451 -12.06 -29.98 5.66
C PRO A 451 -13.10 -29.32 4.77
#